data_AF-A0A506V5V4-F1
#
_entry.id   AF-A0A506V5V4-F1
#
_cell.length_a   1.000
_cell.length_b   1.000
_cell.length_c   1.000
_cell.angle_alpha   90.00
_cell.angle_beta   90.00
_cell.angle_gamma   90.00
#
_symmetry.space_group_name_H-M   'P 1'
#
loop_
_entity.id
_entity.type
_entity.pdbx_description
1 polymer ?
#
loop_
_entity_poly.entity_id
_entity_poly.type
_entity_poly.pdbx_seq_one_letter_code
_entity_poly.pdbx_strand_id
1 'polypeptide(L)'
;MKKHLLALCLFPALSFTALPGLAADAGVNPQNVATAPTVAPDKLQRFSWLPLSPPVKQDIVLDAASLTLNEGDISGPVAAIALPADRGSLEVTLASIMKDQRVYAPNVLVLDSQLQPAAFFPSSYFAYQKPGVIATNRLEGTMKLTPVLGQKQIYLLIYTTSRDLAQTSTMVNPAKLYAEGASNAIPDVPDPVVRHVNSGTLSLKVKSEQNSGNIMIGKLFGSDNAKPVVVGSAASARPAVSAPAPTPTTKAEPMLNDTEKYFNDGIRKAVKAGDIDKALKLMNEAERLGSSSARATFISSVKGKG
;
A
#
# COMPACT_ATOMS: atom_id res chain seq x y z
N MET A 1 28.67 71.68 58.87
CA MET A 1 29.45 72.48 57.89
C MET A 1 30.48 71.57 57.21
N LYS A 2 30.99 71.95 56.03
CA LYS A 2 31.79 71.11 55.07
C LYS A 2 30.89 70.04 54.40
N LYS A 3 30.68 69.95 53.06
CA LYS A 3 31.34 70.45 51.81
C LYS A 3 32.74 69.87 51.57
N HIS A 4 33.13 69.26 50.44
CA HIS A 4 32.47 68.73 49.20
C HIS A 4 33.21 67.40 48.80
N LEU A 5 33.34 66.80 47.59
CA LEU A 5 33.05 67.14 46.17
C LEU A 5 33.16 65.88 45.25
N LEU A 6 32.30 65.74 44.21
CA LEU A 6 32.40 64.80 43.05
C LEU A 6 32.40 63.27 43.37
N ALA A 7 32.29 62.31 42.42
CA ALA A 7 32.36 62.36 40.95
C ALA A 7 31.27 61.53 40.21
N LEU A 8 31.18 61.74 38.90
CA LEU A 8 30.23 61.14 37.95
C LEU A 8 30.81 59.88 37.27
N CYS A 9 30.05 58.79 37.18
CA CYS A 9 30.29 57.72 36.20
C CYS A 9 28.96 57.27 35.56
N LEU A 10 28.93 57.24 34.23
CA LEU A 10 27.78 56.93 33.40
C LEU A 10 27.98 55.57 32.74
N PHE A 11 27.08 54.59 32.92
CA PHE A 11 26.93 53.43 31.99
C PHE A 11 25.55 52.75 32.16
N PRO A 12 24.68 52.74 31.13
CA PRO A 12 23.43 51.99 31.15
C PRO A 12 23.61 50.57 30.56
N ALA A 13 23.68 49.55 31.41
CA ALA A 13 23.71 48.15 30.99
C ALA A 13 22.28 47.62 30.75
N LEU A 14 21.76 47.80 29.53
CA LEU A 14 20.55 47.14 29.07
C LEU A 14 20.84 45.66 28.73
N SER A 15 20.47 44.76 29.63
CA SER A 15 20.51 43.31 29.40
C SER A 15 19.12 42.69 29.51
N PHE A 16 18.36 42.78 28.41
CA PHE A 16 17.17 41.96 28.16
C PHE A 16 17.60 40.49 28.07
N THR A 17 17.57 39.75 29.18
CA THR A 17 17.69 38.29 29.18
C THR A 17 16.35 37.67 28.77
N ALA A 18 16.01 37.81 27.49
CA ALA A 18 14.92 37.04 26.88
C ALA A 18 15.35 35.57 26.84
N LEU A 19 14.91 34.80 27.84
CA LEU A 19 15.03 33.34 27.84
C LEU A 19 14.34 32.81 26.57
N PRO A 20 15.02 32.03 25.71
CA PRO A 20 14.34 31.30 24.66
C PRO A 20 13.44 30.27 25.35
N GLY A 21 12.13 30.49 25.30
CA GLY A 21 11.16 29.59 25.90
C GLY A 21 11.31 28.20 25.30
N LEU A 22 11.56 27.20 26.15
CA LEU A 22 11.50 25.80 25.75
C LEU A 22 10.08 25.51 25.25
N ALA A 23 9.94 25.34 23.93
CA ALA A 23 8.70 24.88 23.34
C ALA A 23 8.45 23.45 23.85
N ALA A 24 7.48 23.31 24.76
CA ALA A 24 7.03 22.00 25.21
C ALA A 24 6.48 21.19 24.02
N ASP A 25 6.50 19.86 24.13
CA ASP A 25 5.95 18.93 23.13
C ASP A 25 4.47 19.23 22.82
N ALA A 26 4.26 20.07 21.81
CA ALA A 26 2.97 20.25 21.17
C ALA A 26 2.66 18.96 20.41
N GLY A 27 1.74 18.15 20.96
CA GLY A 27 1.45 16.81 20.47
C GLY A 27 1.36 16.74 18.95
N VAL A 28 2.19 15.88 18.36
CA VAL A 28 2.50 15.85 16.91
C VAL A 28 1.24 15.64 16.09
N ASN A 29 0.64 16.74 15.64
CA ASN A 29 -0.53 16.75 14.78
C ASN A 29 -0.07 16.82 13.32
N PRO A 30 -0.11 15.72 12.53
CA PRO A 30 0.52 15.65 11.20
C PRO A 30 -0.18 16.49 10.12
N GLN A 31 -1.26 17.18 10.46
CA GLN A 31 -1.89 18.18 9.61
C GLN A 31 -1.26 19.59 9.77
N ASN A 32 -0.34 19.78 10.72
CA ASN A 32 0.33 21.07 10.92
C ASN A 32 1.47 21.29 9.91
N VAL A 33 1.13 21.67 8.69
CA VAL A 33 2.09 22.04 7.65
C VAL A 33 2.91 23.31 7.96
N ALA A 34 2.61 24.06 9.02
CA ALA A 34 3.42 25.23 9.40
C ALA A 34 4.81 24.85 9.97
N THR A 35 5.04 23.58 10.35
CA THR A 35 6.37 23.05 10.70
C THR A 35 7.05 22.31 9.54
N ALA A 36 6.43 22.24 8.37
CA ALA A 36 7.03 21.62 7.19
C ALA A 36 8.08 22.56 6.56
N PRO A 37 9.25 22.05 6.11
CA PRO A 37 10.17 22.84 5.31
C PRO A 37 9.56 23.17 3.94
N THR A 38 9.57 24.45 3.58
CA THR A 38 9.14 24.91 2.25
C THR A 38 10.19 24.50 1.21
N VAL A 39 9.79 23.64 0.27
CA VAL A 39 10.59 23.26 -0.91
C VAL A 39 10.08 24.03 -2.13
N ALA A 40 10.99 24.62 -2.91
CA ALA A 40 10.62 25.42 -4.07
C ALA A 40 9.85 24.58 -5.13
N PRO A 41 8.71 25.07 -5.66
CA PRO A 41 7.90 24.32 -6.63
C PRO A 41 8.68 24.00 -7.91
N ASP A 42 9.60 24.87 -8.33
CA ASP A 42 10.52 24.65 -9.45
C ASP A 42 11.44 23.42 -9.27
N LYS A 43 11.70 22.99 -8.02
CA LYS A 43 12.47 21.77 -7.73
C LYS A 43 11.55 20.55 -7.80
N LEU A 44 10.38 20.64 -7.14
CA LEU A 44 9.35 19.60 -7.14
C LEU A 44 8.89 19.24 -8.57
N GLN A 45 8.76 20.20 -9.47
CA GLN A 45 8.41 19.96 -10.89
C GLN A 45 9.53 19.27 -11.71
N ARG A 46 10.79 19.30 -11.25
CA ARG A 46 11.92 18.63 -11.91
C ARG A 46 12.15 17.20 -11.41
N PHE A 47 11.40 16.74 -10.41
CA PHE A 47 11.56 15.40 -9.86
C PHE A 47 10.89 14.34 -10.74
N SER A 48 11.56 13.20 -10.89
CA SER A 48 10.97 12.00 -11.50
C SER A 48 10.11 11.28 -10.46
N TRP A 49 8.84 11.66 -10.37
CA TRP A 49 7.88 11.09 -9.42
C TRP A 49 7.54 9.65 -9.80
N LEU A 50 7.85 8.68 -8.94
CA LEU A 50 7.55 7.26 -9.13
C LEU A 50 6.04 7.01 -8.99
N PRO A 51 5.30 6.62 -10.05
CA PRO A 51 3.86 6.40 -9.96
C PRO A 51 3.56 5.02 -9.35
N LEU A 52 2.85 4.99 -8.21
CA LEU A 52 2.49 3.76 -7.52
C LEU A 52 0.96 3.62 -7.43
N SER A 53 0.42 2.53 -8.00
CA SER A 53 -1.03 2.28 -8.08
C SER A 53 -1.52 1.35 -6.96
N PRO A 54 -2.39 1.78 -6.03
CA PRO A 54 -2.87 0.95 -4.93
C PRO A 54 -3.83 -0.17 -5.39
N PRO A 55 -3.84 -1.34 -4.73
CA PRO A 55 -2.98 -1.71 -3.61
C PRO A 55 -1.58 -2.17 -4.05
N VAL A 56 -0.52 -1.68 -3.39
CA VAL A 56 0.88 -1.93 -3.78
C VAL A 56 1.79 -2.03 -2.55
N LYS A 57 2.83 -2.84 -2.67
CA LYS A 57 4.03 -2.83 -1.83
C LYS A 57 5.22 -2.53 -2.73
N GLN A 58 6.01 -1.52 -2.39
CA GLN A 58 7.19 -1.11 -3.13
C GLN A 58 8.34 -0.90 -2.16
N ASP A 59 9.42 -1.65 -2.36
CA ASP A 59 10.68 -1.38 -1.66
C ASP A 59 11.51 -0.37 -2.48
N ILE A 60 12.12 0.58 -1.79
CA ILE A 60 12.83 1.74 -2.35
C ILE A 60 14.17 1.83 -1.64
N VAL A 61 15.27 1.67 -2.39
CA VAL A 61 16.62 1.91 -1.87
C VAL A 61 16.92 3.39 -2.01
N LEU A 62 17.43 4.00 -0.94
CA LEU A 62 17.95 5.36 -0.92
C LEU A 62 19.47 5.33 -0.74
N ASP A 63 20.18 5.81 -1.75
CA ASP A 63 21.63 5.71 -1.91
C ASP A 63 22.20 6.93 -2.68
N ALA A 64 23.46 6.85 -3.13
CA ALA A 64 24.10 7.93 -3.88
C ALA A 64 23.67 8.02 -5.37
N ALA A 65 22.95 7.03 -5.91
CA ALA A 65 22.39 7.05 -7.27
C ALA A 65 20.94 7.56 -7.30
N SER A 66 20.30 7.60 -6.13
CA SER A 66 18.95 8.13 -5.92
C SER A 66 18.85 9.63 -6.16
N LEU A 67 17.64 10.14 -6.40
CA LEU A 67 17.36 11.57 -6.47
C LEU A 67 17.80 12.24 -5.15
N THR A 68 18.55 13.34 -5.21
CA THR A 68 19.02 14.08 -4.02
C THR A 68 18.40 15.47 -3.92
N LEU A 69 18.14 15.90 -2.69
CA LEU A 69 17.66 17.24 -2.36
C LEU A 69 18.47 17.80 -1.19
N ASN A 70 18.97 19.02 -1.36
CA ASN A 70 19.67 19.77 -0.33
C ASN A 70 19.05 21.18 -0.30
N GLU A 71 18.08 21.40 0.59
CA GLU A 71 17.25 22.61 0.61
C GLU A 71 16.71 22.87 2.03
N GLY A 72 17.04 24.03 2.60
CA GLY A 72 16.81 24.29 4.03
C GLY A 72 17.55 23.29 4.91
N ASP A 73 16.84 22.63 5.83
CA ASP A 73 17.38 21.55 6.65
C ASP A 73 17.44 20.18 5.93
N ILE A 74 16.77 20.01 4.78
CA ILE A 74 16.73 18.75 4.02
C ILE A 74 18.11 18.46 3.43
N SER A 75 18.59 17.23 3.56
CA SER A 75 19.90 16.82 3.02
C SER A 75 19.96 15.34 2.65
N GLY A 76 20.53 15.03 1.48
CA GLY A 76 20.76 13.67 1.00
C GLY A 76 19.73 13.14 -0.01
N PRO A 77 19.65 11.81 -0.21
CA PRO A 77 18.72 11.20 -1.16
C PRO A 77 17.29 11.17 -0.63
N VAL A 78 16.34 11.27 -1.56
CA VAL A 78 14.90 11.42 -1.31
C VAL A 78 14.09 10.52 -2.24
N ALA A 79 12.94 10.03 -1.79
CA ALA A 79 11.97 9.32 -2.63
C ALA A 79 10.83 10.26 -3.03
N ALA A 80 10.69 10.52 -4.32
CA ALA A 80 9.58 11.28 -4.90
C ALA A 80 8.54 10.29 -5.47
N ILE A 81 7.34 10.25 -4.91
CA ILE A 81 6.31 9.23 -5.20
C ILE A 81 4.99 9.92 -5.58
N ALA A 82 4.31 9.44 -6.63
CA ALA A 82 2.97 9.87 -7.02
C ALA A 82 1.95 8.77 -6.71
N LEU A 83 0.85 9.12 -6.05
CA LEU A 83 -0.27 8.22 -5.76
C LEU A 83 -1.58 8.73 -6.40
N PRO A 84 -2.36 7.85 -7.05
CA PRO A 84 -3.68 8.21 -7.58
C PRO A 84 -4.66 8.48 -6.43
N ALA A 85 -5.38 9.60 -6.53
CA ALA A 85 -6.27 10.14 -5.50
C ALA A 85 -7.77 10.02 -5.85
N ASP A 86 -8.09 9.56 -7.06
CA ASP A 86 -9.44 9.28 -7.55
C ASP A 86 -10.14 8.15 -6.76
N ARG A 87 -9.37 7.31 -6.06
CA ARG A 87 -9.84 6.09 -5.37
C ARG A 87 -10.17 6.30 -3.89
N GLY A 88 -10.55 7.51 -3.50
CA GLY A 88 -10.91 7.88 -2.13
C GLY A 88 -9.73 7.81 -1.15
N SER A 89 -10.03 7.57 0.13
CA SER A 89 -9.03 7.50 1.20
C SER A 89 -7.93 6.47 0.92
N LEU A 90 -6.69 6.87 1.21
CA LEU A 90 -5.50 6.05 1.09
C LEU A 90 -4.92 5.74 2.48
N GLU A 91 -4.57 4.48 2.71
CA GLU A 91 -3.79 4.05 3.86
C GLU A 91 -2.34 3.77 3.40
N VAL A 92 -1.40 4.57 3.88
CA VAL A 92 0.01 4.52 3.50
C VAL A 92 0.85 4.12 4.72
N THR A 93 1.27 2.87 4.81
CA THR A 93 2.30 2.46 5.77
C THR A 93 3.68 2.65 5.13
N LEU A 94 4.51 3.50 5.72
CA LEU A 94 5.93 3.62 5.41
C LEU A 94 6.74 2.95 6.53
N ALA A 95 7.66 2.07 6.15
CA ALA A 95 8.64 1.49 7.04
C ALA A 95 10.07 1.78 6.54
N SER A 96 10.98 2.19 7.44
CA SER A 96 12.41 2.34 7.18
C SER A 96 13.17 1.23 7.89
N ILE A 97 13.86 0.40 7.12
CA ILE A 97 14.49 -0.83 7.62
C ILE A 97 15.77 -0.51 8.38
N MET A 98 15.88 -1.00 9.62
CA MET A 98 17.11 -0.93 10.41
C MET A 98 18.07 -2.03 10.01
N LYS A 99 19.34 -1.69 9.79
CA LYS A 99 20.42 -2.64 9.51
C LYS A 99 21.72 -2.16 10.14
N ASP A 100 22.52 -3.06 10.72
CA ASP A 100 23.87 -2.76 11.23
C ASP A 100 23.91 -1.55 12.22
N GLN A 101 22.89 -1.45 13.09
CA GLN A 101 22.63 -0.32 14.01
C GLN A 101 22.49 1.06 13.31
N ARG A 102 22.02 1.06 12.06
CA ARG A 102 21.75 2.25 11.25
C ARG A 102 20.33 2.21 10.69
N VAL A 103 19.72 3.37 10.48
CA VAL A 103 18.40 3.51 9.85
C VAL A 103 18.27 4.85 9.12
N TYR A 104 17.54 4.87 8.00
CA TYR A 104 17.15 6.13 7.38
C TYR A 104 16.02 6.77 8.20
N ALA A 105 16.18 7.99 8.67
CA ALA A 105 15.18 8.70 9.49
C ALA A 105 14.20 9.48 8.59
N PRO A 106 12.97 8.99 8.35
CA PRO A 106 12.13 9.49 7.27
C PRO A 106 11.18 10.60 7.75
N ASN A 107 11.19 11.73 7.07
CA ASN A 107 10.14 12.72 7.09
C ASN A 107 9.31 12.57 5.81
N VAL A 108 8.00 12.76 5.88
CA VAL A 108 7.11 12.69 4.72
C VAL A 108 6.36 14.00 4.58
N LEU A 109 6.63 14.72 3.49
CA LEU A 109 5.81 15.84 3.04
C LEU A 109 4.80 15.31 2.01
N VAL A 110 3.52 15.44 2.33
CA VAL A 110 2.42 15.14 1.41
C VAL A 110 2.04 16.42 0.68
N LEU A 111 1.97 16.34 -0.64
CA LEU A 111 1.67 17.45 -1.54
C LEU A 111 0.37 17.17 -2.32
N ASP A 112 -0.34 18.23 -2.67
CA ASP A 112 -1.54 18.17 -3.52
C ASP A 112 -1.22 18.00 -5.03
N SER A 113 -2.26 18.02 -5.89
CA SER A 113 -2.08 17.96 -7.34
C SER A 113 -1.39 19.22 -7.93
N GLN A 114 -1.17 20.27 -7.14
CA GLN A 114 -0.51 21.53 -7.48
C GLN A 114 0.87 21.67 -6.79
N LEU A 115 1.39 20.57 -6.23
CA LEU A 115 2.66 20.48 -5.51
C LEU A 115 2.73 21.41 -4.27
N GLN A 116 1.59 21.72 -3.64
CA GLN A 116 1.51 22.48 -2.40
C GLN A 116 1.48 21.57 -1.16
N PRO A 117 2.15 21.91 -0.05
CA PRO A 117 2.06 21.19 1.23
C PRO A 117 0.63 20.98 1.72
N ALA A 118 0.22 19.72 1.87
CA ALA A 118 -1.10 19.31 2.34
C ALA A 118 -1.08 18.61 3.72
N ALA A 119 -0.02 17.85 4.02
CA ALA A 119 0.23 17.26 5.34
C ALA A 119 1.73 17.01 5.55
N PHE A 120 2.18 16.90 6.80
CA PHE A 120 3.58 16.70 7.14
C PHE A 120 3.76 15.76 8.33
N PHE A 121 4.53 14.70 8.11
CA PHE A 121 4.83 13.68 9.11
C PHE A 121 6.35 13.74 9.42
N PRO A 122 6.76 14.29 10.58
CA PRO A 122 8.17 14.39 10.95
C PRO A 122 8.75 13.02 11.33
N SER A 123 10.08 12.88 11.41
CA SER A 123 10.71 11.60 11.75
C SER A 123 10.28 11.00 13.10
N SER A 124 9.82 11.83 14.05
CA SER A 124 9.25 11.37 15.33
C SER A 124 7.91 10.63 15.21
N TYR A 125 7.22 10.73 14.07
CA TYR A 125 5.99 9.97 13.79
C TYR A 125 6.26 8.48 13.51
N PHE A 126 7.49 8.14 13.10
CA PHE A 126 7.86 6.78 12.67
C PHE A 126 8.49 6.02 13.83
N ALA A 127 7.64 5.45 14.69
CA ALA A 127 8.08 4.74 15.90
C ALA A 127 8.83 3.43 15.57
N TYR A 128 9.78 3.05 16.42
CA TYR A 128 10.45 1.74 16.33
C TYR A 128 9.43 0.60 16.47
N GLN A 129 9.47 -0.34 15.53
CA GLN A 129 8.74 -1.59 15.56
C GLN A 129 9.70 -2.76 15.72
N LYS A 130 9.42 -3.61 16.72
CA LYS A 130 10.19 -4.82 16.99
C LYS A 130 10.04 -5.85 15.86
N PRO A 131 11.00 -6.79 15.71
CA PRO A 131 10.97 -7.73 14.62
C PRO A 131 9.86 -8.75 14.86
N GLY A 132 9.22 -9.20 13.78
CA GLY A 132 8.24 -10.27 13.77
C GLY A 132 8.68 -11.40 12.83
N VAL A 133 7.81 -12.39 12.63
CA VAL A 133 8.12 -13.62 11.85
C VAL A 133 8.65 -13.33 10.44
N ILE A 134 8.21 -12.24 9.81
CA ILE A 134 8.58 -11.84 8.43
C ILE A 134 9.20 -10.43 8.36
N ALA A 135 9.02 -9.59 9.39
CA ALA A 135 9.42 -8.19 9.36
C ALA A 135 10.60 -7.93 10.30
N THR A 136 11.62 -7.22 9.82
CA THR A 136 12.79 -6.84 10.61
C THR A 136 12.53 -5.64 11.52
N ASN A 137 13.54 -5.30 12.33
CA ASN A 137 13.64 -4.02 13.04
C ASN A 137 13.49 -2.87 12.04
N ARG A 138 12.60 -1.92 12.34
CA ARG A 138 12.27 -0.80 11.42
C ARG A 138 11.66 0.37 12.19
N LEU A 139 11.77 1.58 11.68
CA LEU A 139 10.89 2.69 12.03
C LEU A 139 9.64 2.57 11.15
N GLU A 140 8.42 2.61 11.70
CA GLU A 140 7.18 2.43 10.92
C GLU A 140 6.10 3.43 11.34
N GLY A 141 5.36 3.95 10.37
CA GLY A 141 4.23 4.87 10.56
C GLY A 141 3.17 4.64 9.50
N THR A 142 1.89 4.68 9.90
CA THR A 142 0.74 4.51 8.99
C THR A 142 -0.04 5.81 8.89
N MET A 143 0.05 6.43 7.72
CA MET A 143 -0.56 7.70 7.38
C MET A 143 -1.90 7.43 6.68
N LYS A 144 -3.01 7.95 7.22
CA LYS A 144 -4.30 7.96 6.52
C LYS A 144 -4.47 9.30 5.81
N LEU A 145 -4.53 9.26 4.49
CA LEU A 145 -4.61 10.42 3.61
C LEU A 145 -5.96 10.41 2.91
N THR A 146 -6.77 11.46 3.10
CA THR A 146 -8.08 11.60 2.44
C THR A 146 -7.99 12.75 1.45
N PRO A 147 -7.87 12.48 0.13
CA PRO A 147 -7.83 13.52 -0.88
C PRO A 147 -9.14 14.31 -0.97
N VAL A 148 -9.09 15.53 -1.49
CA VAL A 148 -10.30 16.32 -1.73
C VAL A 148 -11.05 15.84 -2.97
N LEU A 149 -12.38 16.01 -2.98
CA LEU A 149 -13.21 15.60 -4.11
C LEU A 149 -12.77 16.29 -5.42
N GLY A 150 -12.52 15.49 -6.46
CA GLY A 150 -12.00 15.95 -7.74
C GLY A 150 -10.46 15.91 -7.89
N GLN A 151 -9.72 15.66 -6.80
CA GLN A 151 -8.27 15.49 -6.85
C GLN A 151 -7.90 14.18 -7.56
N LYS A 152 -7.02 14.26 -8.57
CA LYS A 152 -6.58 13.09 -9.35
C LYS A 152 -5.34 12.41 -8.79
N GLN A 153 -4.45 13.16 -8.14
CA GLN A 153 -3.23 12.63 -7.53
C GLN A 153 -2.82 13.41 -6.27
N ILE A 154 -2.09 12.73 -5.40
CA ILE A 154 -1.25 13.32 -4.36
C ILE A 154 0.19 12.91 -4.62
N TYR A 155 1.14 13.70 -4.12
CA TYR A 155 2.56 13.32 -4.15
C TYR A 155 3.09 13.19 -2.73
N LEU A 156 3.98 12.22 -2.51
CA LEU A 156 4.70 12.02 -1.26
C LEU A 156 6.19 12.23 -1.55
N LEU A 157 6.78 13.22 -0.89
CA LEU A 157 8.22 13.42 -0.85
C LEU A 157 8.74 12.89 0.48
N ILE A 158 9.50 11.79 0.44
CA ILE A 158 10.13 11.19 1.62
C ILE A 158 11.60 11.60 1.63
N TYR A 159 12.06 12.21 2.72
CA TYR A 159 13.41 12.75 2.87
C TYR A 159 13.92 12.63 4.30
N THR A 160 15.14 13.07 4.57
CA THR A 160 15.70 13.21 5.92
C THR A 160 16.29 14.60 6.10
N THR A 161 16.38 15.10 7.33
CA THR A 161 16.99 16.41 7.62
C THR A 161 18.31 16.27 8.35
N SER A 162 19.13 17.31 8.26
CA SER A 162 20.39 17.42 9.00
C SER A 162 20.19 17.34 10.52
N ARG A 163 18.99 17.65 11.03
CA ARG A 163 18.61 17.54 12.44
C ARG A 163 18.31 16.10 12.82
N ASP A 164 17.51 15.39 12.01
CA ASP A 164 17.22 13.97 12.24
C ASP A 164 18.48 13.12 12.13
N LEU A 165 19.37 13.42 11.18
CA LEU A 165 20.67 12.74 11.02
C LEU A 165 21.61 12.92 12.22
N ALA A 166 21.43 13.97 13.03
CA ALA A 166 22.16 14.16 14.29
C ALA A 166 21.52 13.43 15.48
N GLN A 167 20.29 12.93 15.34
CA GLN A 167 19.58 12.17 16.36
C GLN A 167 19.86 10.66 16.27
N THR A 168 19.33 9.93 17.25
CA THR A 168 19.43 8.47 17.35
C THR A 168 18.13 7.88 17.89
N SER A 169 17.75 6.71 17.38
CA SER A 169 16.65 5.91 17.93
C SER A 169 17.19 4.83 18.88
N THR A 170 16.34 4.26 19.74
CA THR A 170 16.66 3.04 20.50
C THR A 170 15.94 1.83 19.89
N MET A 171 16.60 0.67 19.91
CA MET A 171 16.07 -0.62 19.48
C MET A 171 16.07 -1.57 20.67
N VAL A 172 14.99 -2.32 20.90
CA VAL A 172 14.92 -3.24 22.05
C VAL A 172 16.00 -4.31 21.92
N ASN A 173 16.73 -4.57 23.01
CA ASN A 173 17.84 -5.50 23.03
C ASN A 173 17.38 -6.94 22.67
N PRO A 174 18.05 -7.64 21.72
CA PRO A 174 17.70 -9.01 21.36
C PRO A 174 17.62 -9.99 22.54
N ALA A 175 18.41 -9.79 23.61
CA ALA A 175 18.33 -10.62 24.82
C ALA A 175 17.01 -10.45 25.58
N LYS A 176 16.44 -9.23 25.59
CA LYS A 176 15.11 -8.97 26.17
C LYS A 176 14.01 -9.61 25.33
N LEU A 177 14.09 -9.49 24.01
CA LEU A 177 13.13 -10.11 23.08
C LEU A 177 13.16 -11.65 23.16
N TYR A 178 14.36 -12.24 23.33
CA TYR A 178 14.50 -13.68 23.54
C TYR A 178 13.91 -14.13 24.88
N ALA A 179 14.16 -13.38 25.96
CA ALA A 179 13.56 -13.68 27.27
C ALA A 179 12.03 -13.54 27.27
N GLU A 180 11.49 -12.49 26.63
CA GLU A 180 10.05 -12.30 26.41
C GLU A 180 9.44 -13.51 25.68
N GLY A 181 10.02 -13.91 24.54
CA GLY A 181 9.54 -15.05 23.74
C GLY A 181 9.71 -16.41 24.41
N ALA A 182 10.67 -16.55 25.32
CA ALA A 182 10.93 -17.78 26.08
C ALA A 182 10.21 -17.83 27.44
N SER A 183 9.39 -16.83 27.78
CA SER A 183 8.75 -16.67 29.10
C SER A 183 9.73 -16.65 30.29
N ASN A 184 10.96 -16.19 30.05
CA ASN A 184 12.02 -16.05 31.05
C ASN A 184 12.03 -14.64 31.67
N ALA A 185 12.73 -14.49 32.80
CA ALA A 185 12.97 -13.18 33.38
C ALA A 185 13.75 -12.29 32.39
N ILE A 186 13.24 -11.08 32.13
CA ILE A 186 13.84 -10.13 31.18
C ILE A 186 15.16 -9.60 31.76
N PRO A 187 16.31 -9.75 31.07
CA PRO A 187 17.59 -9.26 31.57
C PRO A 187 17.64 -7.73 31.62
N ASP A 188 18.20 -7.19 32.71
CA ASP A 188 18.54 -5.77 32.80
C ASP A 188 19.82 -5.49 32.00
N VAL A 189 19.62 -5.25 30.70
CA VAL A 189 20.67 -4.89 29.74
C VAL A 189 20.28 -3.61 29.01
N PRO A 190 21.23 -2.72 28.67
CA PRO A 190 20.93 -1.51 27.91
C PRO A 190 20.43 -1.85 26.50
N ASP A 191 19.50 -1.03 26.00
CA ASP A 191 18.95 -1.19 24.66
C ASP A 191 19.87 -0.55 23.61
N PRO A 192 20.25 -1.26 22.52
CA PRO A 192 21.16 -0.74 21.52
C PRO A 192 20.65 0.54 20.84
N VAL A 193 21.52 1.54 20.78
CA VAL A 193 21.28 2.81 20.09
C VAL A 193 21.51 2.63 18.59
N VAL A 194 20.55 3.10 17.79
CA VAL A 194 20.55 3.08 16.33
C VAL A 194 20.83 4.49 15.81
N ARG A 195 21.87 4.63 14.99
CA ARG A 195 22.23 5.93 14.38
C ARG A 195 21.37 6.21 13.16
N HIS A 196 20.94 7.45 13.02
CA HIS A 196 20.28 7.90 11.80
C HIS A 196 21.34 8.11 10.69
N VAL A 197 20.99 7.75 9.45
CA VAL A 197 21.88 7.82 8.28
C VAL A 197 21.11 8.29 7.05
N ASN A 198 21.82 8.87 6.08
CA ASN A 198 21.22 9.38 4.85
C ASN A 198 21.01 8.31 3.76
N SER A 199 21.28 7.03 4.03
CA SER A 199 21.05 5.93 3.09
C SER A 199 20.41 4.72 3.78
N GLY A 200 19.61 3.94 3.06
CA GLY A 200 18.88 2.81 3.62
C GLY A 200 17.84 2.22 2.67
N THR A 201 16.95 1.39 3.20
CA THR A 201 15.83 0.81 2.44
C THR A 201 14.51 1.19 3.10
N LEU A 202 13.63 1.80 2.32
CA LEU A 202 12.24 2.07 2.68
C LEU A 202 11.35 0.98 2.07
N SER A 203 10.32 0.55 2.80
CA SER A 203 9.24 -0.27 2.29
C SER A 203 7.93 0.52 2.40
N LEU A 204 7.36 0.89 1.25
CA LEU A 204 6.09 1.60 1.18
C LEU A 204 4.96 0.65 0.83
N LYS A 205 3.89 0.67 1.61
CA LYS A 205 2.70 -0.16 1.44
C LYS A 205 1.48 0.75 1.38
N VAL A 206 0.84 0.81 0.21
CA VAL A 206 -0.33 1.68 -0.03
C VAL A 206 -1.57 0.83 -0.30
N LYS A 207 -2.68 1.17 0.34
CA LYS A 207 -4.02 0.68 0.05
C LYS A 207 -4.95 1.84 -0.27
N SER A 208 -6.02 1.58 -1.03
CA SER A 208 -7.20 2.47 -1.12
C SER A 208 -8.35 1.80 -0.38
N GLU A 209 -9.09 2.57 0.43
CA GLU A 209 -10.23 2.05 1.20
C GLU A 209 -11.41 1.63 0.28
N GLN A 210 -11.50 2.15 -0.95
CA GLN A 210 -12.47 1.69 -1.95
C GLN A 210 -12.23 0.25 -2.43
N ASN A 211 -10.99 -0.28 -2.32
CA ASN A 211 -10.71 -1.69 -2.65
C ASN A 211 -10.99 -2.65 -1.48
N SER A 212 -11.72 -2.18 -0.46
CA SER A 212 -12.46 -3.07 0.44
C SER A 212 -13.51 -3.81 -0.38
N GLY A 213 -13.44 -5.14 -0.45
CA GLY A 213 -14.15 -5.97 -1.43
C GLY A 213 -15.67 -6.03 -1.24
N ASN A 214 -16.37 -4.94 -1.52
CA ASN A 214 -17.81 -4.79 -1.39
C ASN A 214 -18.52 -5.56 -2.51
N ILE A 215 -18.85 -6.83 -2.26
CA ILE A 215 -19.65 -7.65 -3.18
C ILE A 215 -21.07 -7.07 -3.25
N MET A 216 -21.42 -6.44 -4.37
CA MET A 216 -22.75 -5.86 -4.60
C MET A 216 -23.79 -6.98 -4.87
N ILE A 217 -24.38 -7.53 -3.82
CA ILE A 217 -25.40 -8.59 -3.93
C ILE A 217 -26.76 -7.97 -4.25
N GLY A 218 -27.01 -7.67 -5.53
CA GLY A 218 -28.30 -7.19 -6.01
C GLY A 218 -28.32 -6.83 -7.50
N LYS A 219 -29.39 -7.17 -8.21
CA LYS A 219 -29.61 -6.75 -9.62
C LYS A 219 -30.11 -5.31 -9.62
N LEU A 220 -29.20 -4.36 -9.82
CA LEU A 220 -29.45 -2.93 -9.63
C LEU A 220 -29.81 -2.15 -10.91
N PHE A 221 -29.71 -2.79 -12.08
CA PHE A 221 -30.24 -2.25 -13.34
C PHE A 221 -31.05 -3.34 -14.06
N GLY A 222 -32.35 -3.07 -14.25
CA GLY A 222 -33.24 -3.88 -15.07
C GLY A 222 -33.44 -3.23 -16.42
N SER A 223 -33.02 -3.92 -17.49
CA SER A 223 -33.35 -3.58 -18.87
C SER A 223 -33.80 -4.86 -19.58
N ASP A 224 -35.09 -4.95 -19.87
CA ASP A 224 -35.66 -6.04 -20.66
C ASP A 224 -35.31 -5.94 -22.15
N ASN A 225 -35.48 -7.06 -22.87
CA ASN A 225 -35.44 -7.18 -24.32
C ASN A 225 -34.13 -6.82 -25.05
N ALA A 226 -33.27 -7.83 -25.21
CA ALA A 226 -32.48 -8.02 -26.43
C ALA A 226 -32.68 -9.45 -26.95
N LYS A 227 -33.44 -9.62 -28.04
CA LYS A 227 -33.65 -10.93 -28.67
C LYS A 227 -32.38 -11.34 -29.44
N PRO A 228 -31.93 -12.61 -29.38
CA PRO A 228 -30.81 -13.06 -30.21
C PRO A 228 -31.19 -13.01 -31.69
N VAL A 229 -30.46 -12.22 -32.49
CA VAL A 229 -30.63 -12.22 -33.95
C VAL A 229 -30.00 -13.49 -34.51
N VAL A 230 -30.84 -14.41 -34.98
CA VAL A 230 -30.41 -15.54 -35.81
C VAL A 230 -30.45 -15.10 -37.27
N VAL A 231 -29.29 -15.12 -37.93
CA VAL A 231 -29.19 -15.20 -39.39
C VAL A 231 -28.58 -16.56 -39.71
N GLY A 232 -29.36 -17.44 -40.31
CA GLY A 232 -28.92 -18.78 -40.72
C GLY A 232 -28.82 -18.91 -42.24
N SER A 233 -28.37 -20.09 -42.70
CA SER A 233 -28.23 -20.47 -44.12
C SER A 233 -27.05 -19.83 -44.86
N ALA A 234 -26.28 -20.51 -45.72
CA ALA A 234 -26.00 -21.95 -45.86
C ALA A 234 -24.75 -22.16 -46.76
N ALA A 235 -24.22 -23.39 -46.74
CA ALA A 235 -23.48 -24.07 -47.82
C ALA A 235 -22.45 -23.30 -48.69
N SER A 236 -21.17 -23.60 -48.45
CA SER A 236 -20.21 -24.13 -49.43
C SER A 236 -20.26 -23.71 -50.92
N ALA A 237 -19.17 -23.10 -51.43
CA ALA A 237 -18.39 -23.67 -52.55
C ALA A 237 -17.10 -22.90 -52.93
N ARG A 238 -16.13 -23.66 -53.47
CA ARG A 238 -14.98 -23.28 -54.33
C ARG A 238 -13.68 -22.76 -53.68
N PRO A 239 -12.50 -23.33 -54.02
CA PRO A 239 -11.17 -22.87 -53.58
C PRO A 239 -10.46 -21.98 -54.61
N ALA A 240 -9.52 -21.12 -54.17
CA ALA A 240 -8.32 -20.69 -54.92
C ALA A 240 -7.36 -19.77 -54.10
N VAL A 241 -6.15 -20.27 -53.81
CA VAL A 241 -4.84 -19.60 -53.59
C VAL A 241 -4.65 -18.41 -52.59
N SER A 242 -3.50 -18.45 -51.90
CA SER A 242 -2.63 -17.33 -51.43
C SER A 242 -2.58 -16.99 -49.94
N ALA A 243 -1.34 -17.02 -49.40
CA ALA A 243 -0.83 -16.49 -48.13
C ALA A 243 -1.28 -17.18 -46.80
N PRO A 244 -0.40 -17.27 -45.76
CA PRO A 244 -0.58 -18.26 -44.68
C PRO A 244 -0.76 -17.69 -43.26
N ALA A 245 -1.52 -18.44 -42.44
CA ALA A 245 -1.35 -18.78 -41.01
C ALA A 245 -0.75 -17.75 -40.02
N PRO A 246 -1.34 -17.58 -38.81
CA PRO A 246 -1.47 -18.70 -37.86
C PRO A 246 -2.90 -19.23 -37.62
N THR A 247 -2.98 -20.38 -36.96
CA THR A 247 -4.15 -21.27 -36.82
C THR A 247 -5.07 -20.96 -35.63
N PRO A 248 -6.40 -21.12 -35.78
CA PRO A 248 -7.36 -21.21 -34.68
C PRO A 248 -7.84 -22.66 -34.41
N THR A 249 -8.07 -22.99 -33.14
CA THR A 249 -8.98 -24.05 -32.62
C THR A 249 -9.10 -23.86 -31.08
N THR A 250 -10.07 -24.40 -30.32
CA THR A 250 -11.05 -25.46 -30.58
C THR A 250 -12.46 -25.04 -30.09
N LYS A 251 -13.49 -25.32 -30.88
CA LYS A 251 -14.90 -25.38 -30.41
C LYS A 251 -15.14 -26.81 -29.91
N ALA A 252 -15.68 -26.99 -28.70
CA ALA A 252 -15.86 -28.31 -28.10
C ALA A 252 -16.67 -29.26 -28.99
N GLU A 253 -16.14 -30.46 -29.19
CA GLU A 253 -16.83 -31.60 -29.80
C GLU A 253 -17.74 -32.28 -28.76
N PRO A 254 -18.83 -32.96 -29.17
CA PRO A 254 -19.68 -33.68 -28.22
C PRO A 254 -18.91 -34.79 -27.50
N MET A 255 -19.21 -34.99 -26.21
CA MET A 255 -18.52 -36.01 -25.40
C MET A 255 -18.70 -37.42 -25.97
N LEU A 256 -17.63 -38.22 -25.90
CA LEU A 256 -17.68 -39.65 -26.23
C LEU A 256 -18.70 -40.35 -25.32
N ASN A 257 -19.56 -41.21 -25.90
CA ASN A 257 -20.74 -41.78 -25.24
C ASN A 257 -20.42 -42.49 -23.91
N ASP A 258 -19.29 -43.19 -23.82
CA ASP A 258 -18.86 -43.88 -22.59
C ASP A 258 -18.55 -42.89 -21.45
N THR A 259 -17.97 -41.73 -21.78
CA THR A 259 -17.68 -40.66 -20.84
C THR A 259 -18.97 -39.98 -20.38
N GLU A 260 -19.90 -39.69 -21.30
CA GLU A 260 -21.22 -39.16 -20.92
C GLU A 260 -22.00 -40.17 -20.04
N LYS A 261 -21.92 -41.47 -20.33
CA LYS A 261 -22.48 -42.52 -19.46
C LYS A 261 -21.85 -42.52 -18.07
N TYR A 262 -20.52 -42.39 -17.96
CA TYR A 262 -19.82 -42.34 -16.67
C TYR A 262 -20.31 -41.19 -15.79
N PHE A 263 -20.40 -39.97 -16.34
CA PHE A 263 -20.94 -38.83 -15.59
C PHE A 263 -22.41 -39.02 -15.21
N ASN A 264 -23.25 -39.50 -16.14
CA ASN A 264 -24.66 -39.77 -15.86
C ASN A 264 -24.88 -40.84 -14.77
N ASP A 265 -24.08 -41.91 -14.75
CA ASP A 265 -24.09 -42.92 -13.69
C ASP A 265 -23.61 -42.35 -12.34
N GLY A 266 -22.58 -41.48 -12.37
CA GLY A 266 -22.07 -40.76 -11.20
C GLY A 266 -23.10 -39.81 -10.58
N ILE A 267 -23.78 -39.01 -11.40
CA ILE A 267 -24.88 -38.12 -11.00
C ILE A 267 -26.01 -38.93 -10.36
N ARG A 268 -26.48 -40.00 -11.01
CA ARG A 268 -27.52 -40.89 -10.46
C ARG A 268 -27.10 -41.52 -9.12
N LYS A 269 -25.84 -41.93 -8.95
CA LYS A 269 -25.32 -42.43 -7.65
C LYS A 269 -25.29 -41.34 -6.57
N ALA A 270 -24.76 -40.15 -6.86
CA ALA A 270 -24.65 -39.06 -5.90
C ALA A 270 -26.03 -38.59 -5.43
N VAL A 271 -26.98 -38.36 -6.36
CA VAL A 271 -28.36 -38.04 -6.00
C VAL A 271 -29.02 -39.16 -5.19
N LYS A 272 -28.83 -40.45 -5.56
CA LYS A 272 -29.37 -41.58 -4.78
C LYS A 272 -28.82 -41.60 -3.34
N ALA A 273 -27.53 -41.31 -3.15
CA ALA A 273 -26.92 -41.16 -1.83
C ALA A 273 -27.42 -39.94 -1.03
N GLY A 274 -28.03 -38.95 -1.69
CA GLY A 274 -28.45 -37.68 -1.06
C GLY A 274 -27.37 -36.59 -1.11
N ASP A 275 -26.25 -36.87 -1.77
CA ASP A 275 -25.11 -35.97 -1.96
C ASP A 275 -25.37 -35.06 -3.18
N ILE A 276 -26.22 -34.05 -2.96
CA ILE A 276 -26.68 -33.14 -4.03
C ILE A 276 -25.56 -32.22 -4.52
N ASP A 277 -24.66 -31.78 -3.64
CA ASP A 277 -23.51 -30.95 -3.99
C ASP A 277 -22.54 -31.67 -4.92
N LYS A 278 -22.23 -32.94 -4.66
CA LYS A 278 -21.42 -33.77 -5.56
C LYS A 278 -22.14 -34.07 -6.87
N ALA A 279 -23.46 -34.26 -6.84
CA ALA A 279 -24.25 -34.43 -8.06
C ALA A 279 -24.24 -33.16 -8.94
N LEU A 280 -24.38 -31.97 -8.34
CA LEU A 280 -24.24 -30.68 -9.04
C LEU A 280 -22.83 -30.49 -9.60
N LYS A 281 -21.79 -30.83 -8.83
CA LYS A 281 -20.39 -30.74 -9.29
C LYS A 281 -20.10 -31.67 -10.47
N LEU A 282 -20.63 -32.90 -10.45
CA LEU A 282 -20.53 -33.84 -11.58
C LEU A 282 -21.33 -33.38 -12.80
N MET A 283 -22.50 -32.77 -12.61
CA MET A 283 -23.31 -32.18 -13.68
C MET A 283 -22.58 -31.03 -14.38
N ASN A 284 -22.11 -30.04 -13.61
CA ASN A 284 -21.41 -28.87 -14.15
C ASN A 284 -20.11 -29.28 -14.88
N GLU A 285 -19.38 -30.27 -14.36
CA GLU A 285 -18.15 -30.78 -15.00
C GLU A 285 -18.45 -31.51 -16.32
N ALA A 286 -19.54 -32.28 -16.37
CA ALA A 286 -20.00 -32.91 -17.61
C ALA A 286 -20.46 -31.87 -18.65
N GLU A 287 -21.26 -30.87 -18.26
CA GLU A 287 -21.65 -29.77 -19.16
C GLU A 287 -20.42 -29.00 -19.67
N ARG A 288 -19.41 -28.73 -18.81
CA ARG A 288 -18.14 -28.10 -19.18
C ARG A 288 -17.33 -28.92 -20.20
N LEU A 289 -17.44 -30.24 -20.16
CA LEU A 289 -16.80 -31.17 -21.10
C LEU A 289 -17.62 -31.40 -22.39
N GLY A 290 -18.82 -30.83 -22.50
CA GLY A 290 -19.68 -30.91 -23.68
C GLY A 290 -20.83 -31.93 -23.59
N SER A 291 -21.20 -32.39 -22.38
CA SER A 291 -22.33 -33.29 -22.19
C SER A 291 -23.65 -32.58 -22.49
N SER A 292 -24.54 -33.27 -23.21
CA SER A 292 -25.88 -32.77 -23.51
C SER A 292 -26.96 -33.29 -22.54
N SER A 293 -26.72 -34.44 -21.91
CA SER A 293 -27.72 -35.13 -21.08
C SER A 293 -27.50 -35.00 -19.56
N ALA A 294 -26.30 -34.61 -19.09
CA ALA A 294 -25.98 -34.52 -17.66
C ALA A 294 -27.01 -33.75 -16.82
N ARG A 295 -27.47 -32.59 -17.29
CA ARG A 295 -28.46 -31.75 -16.60
C ARG A 295 -29.87 -32.36 -16.60
N ALA A 296 -30.26 -33.06 -17.66
CA ALA A 296 -31.50 -33.82 -17.70
C ALA A 296 -31.45 -35.04 -16.74
N THR A 297 -30.30 -35.71 -16.65
CA THR A 297 -30.06 -36.80 -15.69
C THR A 297 -30.09 -36.30 -14.25
N PHE A 298 -29.51 -35.14 -13.95
CA PHE A 298 -29.61 -34.52 -12.63
C PHE A 298 -31.07 -34.23 -12.25
N ILE A 299 -31.80 -33.50 -13.08
CA ILE A 299 -33.19 -33.07 -12.82
C ILE A 299 -34.13 -34.27 -12.64
N SER A 300 -34.02 -35.29 -13.48
CA SER A 300 -34.82 -36.53 -13.34
C SER A 300 -34.47 -37.32 -12.09
N SER A 301 -33.18 -37.40 -11.72
CA SER A 301 -32.72 -38.10 -10.51
C SER A 301 -33.22 -37.43 -9.22
N VAL A 302 -33.22 -36.08 -9.14
CA VAL A 302 -33.70 -35.38 -7.94
C VAL A 302 -35.23 -35.38 -7.85
N LYS A 303 -35.93 -35.37 -9.00
CA LYS A 303 -37.39 -35.46 -9.03
C LYS A 303 -37.91 -36.84 -8.64
N GLY A 304 -37.19 -37.91 -8.99
CA GLY A 304 -37.51 -39.29 -8.60
C GLY A 304 -37.17 -39.66 -7.15
N LYS A 305 -37.14 -38.66 -6.24
CA LYS A 305 -36.77 -38.81 -4.82
C LYS A 305 -37.82 -38.28 -3.83
N GLY A 306 -38.96 -37.82 -4.33
CA GLY A 306 -40.18 -37.56 -3.56
C GLY A 306 -41.22 -38.65 -3.82
#